data_AF-A0A3B8SM29-F1
#
_entry.id   AF-A0A3B8SM29-F1
#
_cell.length_a   1.000
_cell.length_b   1.000
_cell.length_c   1.000
_cell.angle_alpha   90.00
_cell.angle_beta   90.00
_cell.angle_gamma   90.00
#
_symmetry.space_group_name_H-M   'P 1'
#
loop_
_entity.id
_entity.type
_entity.pdbx_description
1 polymer ?
#
loop_
_entity_poly.entity_id
_entity_poly.type
_entity_poly.pdbx_seq_one_letter_code
_entity_poly.pdbx_strand_id
1 'polypeptide(L)'
;KEVENIERPGIRDLEWYYHTFYYTDDHFRDFITEGIKCRELLNLGRGGNNGRHYISLLKDLGVKEEMYGFDSFMESFSSFILTGIHTVRCSTVMWPLYNLFANTKIPLRASGWKDEFQAYLKIEPSKFVGLQCPLYNWLIETLAHPCIGDNTRELVSLKQMILLLKEYNINIPIYDYSRKNGEHVHIIDQEMYLDKCEEMAEEVEERTKSLKWG
;
A
#
# COMPACT_ATOMS: atom_id res chain seq x y z
N LYS A 1 -4.98 16.26 15.92
CA LYS A 1 -6.00 17.32 15.72
C LYS A 1 -6.20 17.66 14.26
N GLU A 2 -5.17 17.92 13.45
CA GLU A 2 -5.38 18.25 12.03
C GLU A 2 -5.88 17.08 11.19
N VAL A 3 -5.32 15.88 11.36
CA VAL A 3 -5.78 14.64 10.72
C VAL A 3 -7.24 14.34 11.01
N GLU A 4 -7.64 14.55 12.27
CA GLU A 4 -9.02 14.30 12.73
C GLU A 4 -10.05 15.22 12.05
N ASN A 5 -9.61 16.34 11.48
CA ASN A 5 -10.48 17.27 10.76
C ASN A 5 -10.58 16.96 9.27
N ILE A 6 -9.69 16.12 8.72
CA ILE A 6 -9.68 15.71 7.30
C ILE A 6 -10.05 14.25 7.12
N GLU A 7 -10.55 13.62 8.17
CA GLU A 7 -10.93 12.21 8.17
C GLU A 7 -12.32 12.02 8.77
N ARG A 8 -12.97 10.95 8.32
CA ARG A 8 -14.23 10.47 8.89
C ARG A 8 -14.13 8.98 9.20
N PRO A 9 -14.97 8.45 10.11
CA PRO A 9 -15.01 7.02 10.37
C PRO A 9 -15.30 6.20 9.09
N GLY A 10 -14.60 5.09 8.95
CA GLY A 10 -14.74 4.13 7.87
C GLY A 10 -14.74 2.68 8.39
N ILE A 11 -15.08 1.76 7.49
CA ILE A 11 -15.05 0.33 7.75
C ILE A 11 -14.23 -0.31 6.63
N ARG A 12 -13.32 -1.19 7.00
CA ARG A 12 -12.58 -2.04 6.08
C ARG A 12 -13.24 -3.41 5.95
N ASP A 13 -13.00 -4.07 4.83
CA ASP A 13 -13.44 -5.45 4.62
C ASP A 13 -12.25 -6.41 4.78
N LEU A 14 -12.45 -7.51 5.53
CA LEU A 14 -11.45 -8.56 5.69
C LEU A 14 -11.29 -9.42 4.42
N GLU A 15 -12.21 -9.31 3.46
CA GLU A 15 -12.09 -9.96 2.15
C GLU A 15 -11.22 -9.18 1.16
N TRP A 16 -10.77 -7.97 1.50
CA TRP A 16 -9.87 -7.20 0.66
C TRP A 16 -8.44 -7.76 0.63
N TYR A 17 -7.81 -7.57 -0.53
CA TYR A 17 -6.39 -7.78 -0.74
C TYR A 17 -5.67 -6.46 -0.96
N TYR A 18 -4.38 -6.43 -0.68
CA TYR A 18 -3.59 -5.21 -0.69
C TYR A 18 -2.36 -5.41 -1.56
N HIS A 19 -2.12 -4.48 -2.48
CA HIS A 19 -0.90 -4.44 -3.28
C HIS A 19 -0.10 -3.20 -2.93
N THR A 20 1.00 -3.40 -2.22
CA THR A 20 1.92 -2.32 -1.83
C THR A 20 2.81 -1.92 -3.00
N PHE A 21 3.02 -0.62 -3.17
CA PHE A 21 3.84 -0.08 -4.25
C PHE A 21 4.65 1.14 -3.78
N TYR A 22 5.72 1.43 -4.52
CA TYR A 22 6.45 2.70 -4.40
C TYR A 22 5.89 3.67 -5.42
N TYR A 23 5.53 4.87 -4.97
CA TYR A 23 4.96 5.88 -5.83
C TYR A 23 5.98 6.45 -6.82
N THR A 24 5.60 6.41 -8.09
CA THR A 24 6.06 7.32 -9.15
C THR A 24 4.85 7.67 -10.01
N ASP A 25 4.82 8.87 -10.58
CA ASP A 25 3.71 9.33 -11.41
C ASP A 25 3.40 8.33 -12.54
N ASP A 26 4.42 7.88 -13.27
CA ASP A 26 4.26 6.95 -14.40
C ASP A 26 3.67 5.61 -13.95
N HIS A 27 4.22 5.00 -12.89
CA HIS A 27 3.71 3.71 -12.42
C HIS A 27 2.30 3.82 -11.87
N PHE A 28 1.98 4.91 -11.17
CA PHE A 28 0.64 5.11 -10.64
C PHE A 28 -0.36 5.32 -11.77
N ARG A 29 -0.03 6.12 -12.79
CA ARG A 29 -0.82 6.27 -14.03
C ARG A 29 -1.05 4.92 -14.69
N ASP A 30 -0.01 4.11 -14.86
CA ASP A 30 -0.13 2.76 -15.43
C ASP A 30 -1.04 1.86 -14.59
N PHE A 31 -0.94 1.90 -13.25
CA PHE A 31 -1.80 1.11 -12.40
C PHE A 31 -3.28 1.48 -12.56
N ILE A 32 -3.61 2.77 -12.51
CA ILE A 32 -5.01 3.21 -12.53
C ILE A 32 -5.64 3.12 -13.93
N THR A 33 -4.84 3.13 -15.01
CA THR A 33 -5.33 3.06 -16.39
C THR A 33 -5.25 1.65 -16.98
N GLU A 34 -4.18 0.92 -16.71
CA GLU A 34 -3.92 -0.38 -17.32
C GLU A 34 -4.02 -1.54 -16.32
N GLY A 35 -3.92 -1.28 -15.01
CA GLY A 35 -3.98 -2.28 -13.96
C GLY A 35 -2.60 -2.71 -13.46
N ILE A 36 -2.57 -3.48 -12.37
CA ILE A 36 -1.32 -4.01 -11.82
C ILE A 36 -0.89 -5.21 -12.66
N LYS A 37 0.33 -5.16 -13.20
CA LYS A 37 0.90 -6.20 -14.05
C LYS A 37 2.01 -6.97 -13.33
N CYS A 38 2.12 -8.26 -13.61
CA CYS A 38 3.27 -9.04 -13.20
C CYS A 38 4.51 -8.66 -14.02
N ARG A 39 5.68 -9.13 -13.57
CA ARG A 39 6.98 -8.82 -14.20
C ARG A 39 7.07 -9.22 -15.66
N GLU A 40 6.45 -10.34 -16.04
CA GLU A 40 6.40 -10.80 -17.42
C GLU A 40 5.77 -9.75 -18.35
N LEU A 41 4.62 -9.20 -17.95
CA LEU A 41 3.90 -8.21 -18.75
C LEU A 41 4.59 -6.84 -18.75
N LEU A 42 5.42 -6.57 -17.76
CA LEU A 42 6.25 -5.37 -17.68
C LEU A 42 7.59 -5.52 -18.44
N ASN A 43 7.84 -6.67 -19.08
CA ASN A 43 9.12 -7.01 -19.71
C ASN A 43 10.32 -6.86 -18.76
N LEU A 44 10.09 -7.03 -17.46
CA LEU A 44 11.15 -6.98 -16.46
C LEU A 44 11.83 -8.35 -16.38
N GLY A 45 13.16 -8.35 -16.19
CA GLY A 45 13.94 -9.57 -16.02
C GLY A 45 13.50 -10.41 -14.82
N ARG A 46 14.18 -11.54 -14.57
CA ARG A 46 13.89 -12.43 -13.43
C ARG A 46 13.79 -11.59 -12.13
N GLY A 47 12.68 -11.76 -11.42
CA GLY A 47 12.45 -11.13 -10.13
C GLY A 47 12.87 -12.03 -8.98
N GLY A 48 12.97 -11.46 -7.78
CA GLY A 48 13.20 -12.19 -6.54
C GLY A 48 12.03 -13.13 -6.17
N ASN A 49 11.72 -13.24 -4.89
CA ASN A 49 10.78 -14.25 -4.37
C ASN A 49 9.31 -14.08 -4.82
N ASN A 50 8.99 -13.00 -5.54
CA ASN A 50 7.64 -12.74 -6.06
C ASN A 50 7.30 -13.51 -7.33
N GLY A 51 8.30 -14.13 -7.97
CA GLY A 51 8.13 -14.87 -9.22
C GLY A 51 7.88 -13.97 -10.44
N ARG A 52 7.91 -14.58 -11.63
CA ARG A 52 7.82 -13.85 -12.91
C ARG A 52 6.39 -13.57 -13.38
N HIS A 53 5.47 -14.49 -13.09
CA HIS A 53 4.10 -14.50 -13.64
C HIS A 53 3.04 -14.02 -12.67
N TYR A 54 3.43 -13.65 -11.45
CA TYR A 54 2.52 -13.41 -10.34
C TYR A 54 2.71 -12.03 -9.75
N ILE A 55 1.61 -11.49 -9.20
CA ILE A 55 1.54 -10.23 -8.47
C ILE A 55 1.42 -10.58 -7.00
N SER A 56 2.29 -10.01 -6.17
CA SER A 56 2.27 -10.19 -4.72
C SER A 56 1.14 -9.37 -4.10
N LEU A 57 0.44 -9.99 -3.15
CA LEU A 57 -0.69 -9.42 -2.44
C LEU A 57 -0.60 -9.77 -0.97
N LEU A 58 -1.04 -8.88 -0.10
CA LEU A 58 -1.25 -9.15 1.32
C LEU A 58 -2.76 -9.24 1.59
N LYS A 59 -3.15 -9.96 2.64
CA LYS A 59 -4.52 -9.99 3.14
C LYS A 59 -4.50 -9.83 4.65
N ASP A 60 -5.34 -8.98 5.23
CA ASP A 60 -5.51 -8.98 6.67
C ASP A 60 -6.33 -10.22 7.08
N LEU A 61 -5.74 -11.10 7.89
CA LEU A 61 -6.43 -12.30 8.38
C LEU A 61 -7.07 -12.11 9.77
N GLY A 62 -7.16 -10.86 10.27
CA GLY A 62 -7.77 -10.50 11.53
C GLY A 62 -6.94 -10.85 12.77
N VAL A 63 -5.68 -11.27 12.59
CA VAL A 63 -4.77 -11.68 13.66
C VAL A 63 -3.43 -10.99 13.51
N LYS A 64 -2.87 -10.51 14.63
CA LYS A 64 -1.51 -9.96 14.70
C LYS A 64 -0.58 -11.05 15.19
N GLU A 65 0.27 -11.57 14.32
CA GLU A 65 1.28 -12.58 14.65
C GLU A 65 2.62 -12.25 14.00
N GLU A 66 3.68 -12.86 14.50
CA GLU A 66 4.97 -12.86 13.82
C GLU A 66 4.83 -13.44 12.40
N MET A 67 5.59 -12.86 11.46
CA MET A 67 5.58 -13.22 10.04
C MET A 67 4.26 -12.91 9.30
N TYR A 68 3.58 -11.81 9.68
CA TYR A 68 2.50 -11.20 8.89
C TYR A 68 2.99 -9.93 8.22
N GLY A 69 2.96 -9.93 6.89
CA GLY A 69 3.39 -8.81 6.07
C GLY A 69 2.39 -7.65 6.13
N PHE A 70 1.10 -7.93 6.24
CA PHE A 70 0.04 -6.92 6.24
C PHE A 70 0.33 -5.80 7.24
N ASP A 71 0.44 -6.11 8.53
CA ASP A 71 0.71 -5.09 9.55
C ASP A 71 2.06 -4.39 9.31
N SER A 72 3.10 -5.13 8.88
CA SER A 72 4.43 -4.57 8.60
C SER A 72 4.45 -3.57 7.44
N PHE A 73 3.65 -3.79 6.39
CA PHE A 73 3.63 -2.93 5.22
C PHE A 73 2.58 -1.83 5.32
N MET A 74 1.44 -2.10 5.96
CA MET A 74 0.36 -1.11 6.06
C MET A 74 0.72 0.07 6.94
N GLU A 75 1.61 -0.12 7.93
CA GLU A 75 2.12 0.94 8.80
C GLU A 75 3.10 1.89 8.08
N SER A 76 3.64 1.51 6.92
CA SER A 76 4.72 2.27 6.25
C SER A 76 4.41 2.71 4.82
N PHE A 77 3.60 1.97 4.06
CA PHE A 77 3.47 2.18 2.62
C PHE A 77 2.03 2.34 2.15
N SER A 78 1.85 3.15 1.12
CA SER A 78 0.60 3.19 0.37
C SER A 78 0.37 1.87 -0.38
N SER A 79 -0.89 1.47 -0.48
CA SER A 79 -1.27 0.24 -1.18
C SER A 79 -2.62 0.39 -1.88
N PHE A 80 -2.79 -0.27 -3.02
CA PHE A 80 -4.11 -0.45 -3.61
C PHE A 80 -4.90 -1.48 -2.82
N ILE A 81 -6.18 -1.19 -2.60
CA ILE A 81 -7.16 -2.11 -2.00
C ILE A 81 -7.95 -2.76 -3.14
N LEU A 82 -8.01 -4.09 -3.11
CA LEU A 82 -8.47 -4.91 -4.21
C LEU A 82 -9.59 -5.85 -3.75
N THR A 83 -10.60 -6.04 -4.59
CA THR A 83 -11.68 -7.01 -4.36
C THR A 83 -11.96 -7.88 -5.58
N GLY A 84 -12.64 -9.01 -5.38
CA GLY A 84 -13.15 -9.84 -6.48
C GLY A 84 -12.06 -10.36 -7.41
N ILE A 85 -10.89 -10.68 -6.85
CA ILE A 85 -9.74 -11.24 -7.55
C ILE A 85 -9.53 -12.71 -7.18
N HIS A 86 -9.11 -13.52 -8.14
CA HIS A 86 -8.70 -14.89 -7.87
C HIS A 86 -7.26 -14.90 -7.35
N THR A 87 -7.07 -15.48 -6.17
CA THR A 87 -5.77 -15.54 -5.52
C THR A 87 -5.43 -16.95 -5.06
N VAL A 88 -4.14 -17.21 -4.90
CA VAL A 88 -3.60 -18.42 -4.27
C VAL A 88 -2.72 -17.98 -3.11
N ARG A 89 -2.85 -18.61 -1.94
CA ARG A 89 -1.98 -18.33 -0.80
C ARG A 89 -0.56 -18.86 -1.09
N CYS A 90 0.46 -18.09 -0.74
CA CYS A 90 1.84 -18.54 -0.87
C CYS A 90 2.16 -19.58 0.21
N SER A 91 3.11 -20.48 -0.07
CA SER A 91 3.60 -21.45 0.90
C SER A 91 4.70 -20.84 1.77
N THR A 92 4.70 -21.11 3.06
CA THR A 92 5.79 -20.69 3.97
C THR A 92 6.90 -21.75 4.10
N VAL A 93 6.72 -22.95 3.54
CA VAL A 93 7.55 -24.14 3.87
C VAL A 93 8.41 -24.63 2.69
N MET A 94 8.41 -23.94 1.55
CA MET A 94 8.87 -24.51 0.27
C MET A 94 10.28 -24.10 -0.22
N TRP A 95 11.21 -23.74 0.66
CA TRP A 95 12.62 -23.60 0.28
C TRP A 95 13.32 -24.96 0.34
N PRO A 96 14.01 -25.46 -0.72
CA PRO A 96 14.44 -24.83 -1.98
C PRO A 96 13.60 -25.18 -3.24
N LEU A 97 12.57 -26.04 -3.13
CA LEU A 97 11.73 -26.47 -4.26
C LEU A 97 11.08 -25.30 -5.01
N TYR A 98 10.77 -24.21 -4.32
CA TYR A 98 10.25 -22.97 -4.90
C TYR A 98 11.11 -22.43 -6.06
N ASN A 99 12.44 -22.45 -5.93
CA ASN A 99 13.33 -21.85 -6.95
C ASN A 99 13.18 -22.52 -8.32
N LEU A 100 12.77 -23.80 -8.35
CA LEU A 100 12.49 -24.53 -9.59
C LEU A 100 11.26 -23.98 -10.31
N PHE A 101 10.28 -23.45 -9.56
CA PHE A 101 8.99 -23.00 -10.09
C PHE A 101 8.85 -21.47 -10.20
N ALA A 102 9.78 -20.69 -9.64
CA ALA A 102 9.72 -19.22 -9.59
C ALA A 102 9.51 -18.53 -10.95
N ASN A 103 9.96 -19.16 -12.05
CA ASN A 103 9.82 -18.63 -13.41
C ASN A 103 8.74 -19.35 -14.24
N THR A 104 7.98 -20.23 -13.62
CA THR A 104 6.92 -21.01 -14.28
C THR A 104 5.56 -20.38 -14.05
N LYS A 105 4.59 -20.76 -14.89
CA LYS A 105 3.18 -20.39 -14.69
C LYS A 105 2.50 -21.22 -13.58
N ILE A 106 3.22 -22.11 -12.90
CA ILE A 106 2.67 -22.93 -11.83
C ILE A 106 2.59 -22.07 -10.56
N PRO A 107 1.44 -22.03 -9.84
CA PRO A 107 1.23 -21.14 -8.70
C PRO A 107 1.92 -21.63 -7.40
N LEU A 108 3.11 -22.19 -7.51
CA LEU A 108 3.92 -22.64 -6.38
C LEU A 108 4.94 -21.55 -6.03
N ARG A 109 4.49 -20.57 -5.23
CA ARG A 109 5.34 -19.48 -4.72
C ARG A 109 5.57 -19.63 -3.23
N ALA A 110 6.80 -19.41 -2.79
CA ALA A 110 7.15 -19.33 -1.38
C ALA A 110 7.17 -17.88 -0.91
N SER A 111 6.71 -17.66 0.32
CA SER A 111 6.79 -16.38 1.01
C SER A 111 7.28 -16.58 2.44
N GLY A 112 8.00 -15.60 2.98
CA GLY A 112 8.28 -15.51 4.41
C GLY A 112 7.07 -15.05 5.23
N TRP A 113 6.04 -14.53 4.58
CA TRP A 113 4.83 -13.98 5.18
C TRP A 113 3.67 -14.98 5.08
N LYS A 114 3.00 -15.23 6.21
CA LYS A 114 1.87 -16.16 6.30
C LYS A 114 0.64 -15.65 5.56
N ASP A 115 0.49 -14.35 5.43
CA ASP A 115 -0.64 -13.64 4.88
C ASP A 115 -0.40 -13.14 3.45
N GLU A 116 0.66 -13.65 2.80
CA GLU A 116 0.94 -13.32 1.41
C GLU A 116 0.20 -14.25 0.44
N PHE A 117 -0.50 -13.63 -0.50
CA PHE A 117 -1.22 -14.24 -1.59
C PHE A 117 -0.61 -13.80 -2.92
N GLN A 118 -1.08 -14.41 -4.00
CA GLN A 118 -0.67 -14.04 -5.35
C GLN A 118 -1.84 -14.07 -6.33
N ALA A 119 -1.85 -13.12 -7.26
CA ALA A 119 -2.72 -13.10 -8.41
C ALA A 119 -1.92 -13.36 -9.70
N TYR A 120 -2.55 -14.01 -10.68
CA TYR A 120 -1.88 -14.40 -11.92
C TYR A 120 -1.93 -13.27 -12.95
N LEU A 121 -0.76 -12.97 -13.55
CA LEU A 121 -0.50 -12.03 -14.64
C LEU A 121 -0.90 -10.57 -14.43
N LYS A 122 -2.17 -10.30 -14.17
CA LYS A 122 -2.72 -8.94 -14.21
C LYS A 122 -3.92 -8.80 -13.29
N ILE A 123 -4.01 -7.67 -12.62
CA ILE A 123 -5.19 -7.23 -11.87
C ILE A 123 -5.74 -6.00 -12.57
N GLU A 124 -6.96 -6.11 -13.11
CA GLU A 124 -7.60 -5.02 -13.85
C GLU A 124 -7.98 -3.84 -12.93
N PRO A 125 -7.97 -2.58 -13.42
CA PRO A 125 -8.35 -1.40 -12.62
C PRO A 125 -9.75 -1.50 -12.00
N SER A 126 -10.68 -2.19 -12.65
CA SER A 126 -12.04 -2.45 -12.14
C SER A 126 -12.09 -3.21 -10.80
N LYS A 127 -10.96 -3.75 -10.35
CA LYS A 127 -10.83 -4.45 -9.07
C LYS A 127 -10.41 -3.52 -7.93
N PHE A 128 -10.05 -2.28 -8.21
CA PHE A 128 -9.61 -1.32 -7.22
C PHE A 128 -10.83 -0.73 -6.51
N VAL A 129 -10.87 -0.87 -5.19
CA VAL A 129 -11.96 -0.36 -4.35
C VAL A 129 -11.52 0.73 -3.39
N GLY A 130 -10.22 1.00 -3.32
CA GLY A 130 -9.67 2.05 -2.49
C GLY A 130 -8.15 2.13 -2.59
N LEU A 131 -7.61 3.16 -1.96
CA LEU A 131 -6.21 3.26 -1.58
C LEU A 131 -6.12 3.18 -0.07
N GLN A 132 -5.04 2.61 0.43
CA GLN A 132 -4.67 2.64 1.83
C GLN A 132 -3.42 3.50 1.97
N CYS A 133 -3.33 4.26 3.05
CA CYS A 133 -2.09 4.90 3.51
C CYS A 133 -2.06 4.96 5.05
N PRO A 134 -0.89 5.12 5.66
CA PRO A 134 -0.76 5.37 7.10
C PRO A 134 -0.58 6.88 7.38
N LEU A 135 -1.57 7.70 7.01
CA LEU A 135 -1.46 9.17 7.05
C LEU A 135 -1.12 9.71 8.44
N TYR A 136 -1.85 9.30 9.49
CA TYR A 136 -1.54 9.76 10.85
C TYR A 136 -0.12 9.39 11.27
N ASN A 137 0.40 8.22 10.88
CA ASN A 137 1.77 7.83 11.18
C ASN A 137 2.77 8.72 10.46
N TRP A 138 2.54 9.06 9.19
CA TRP A 138 3.41 9.99 8.47
C TRP A 138 3.55 11.35 9.16
N LEU A 139 2.49 11.79 9.84
CA LEU A 139 2.44 13.09 10.54
C LEU A 139 2.95 13.04 11.99
N ILE A 140 2.92 11.87 12.63
CA ILE A 140 3.22 11.71 14.07
C ILE A 140 4.49 10.89 14.32
N GLU A 141 4.80 9.85 13.54
CA GLU A 141 5.94 8.94 13.79
C GLU A 141 7.31 9.54 13.49
N THR A 142 7.38 10.71 12.83
CA THR A 142 8.58 11.57 12.86
C THR A 142 9.04 11.87 14.30
N LEU A 143 8.18 11.70 15.31
CA LEU A 143 8.47 11.86 16.73
C LEU A 143 9.02 10.60 17.42
N ALA A 144 8.78 9.39 16.90
CA ALA A 144 9.04 8.14 17.63
C ALA A 144 10.42 7.53 17.37
N HIS A 145 10.99 7.79 16.19
CA HIS A 145 12.30 7.26 15.79
C HIS A 145 13.12 8.33 15.06
N PRO A 146 14.15 8.93 15.70
CA PRO A 146 14.98 9.98 15.10
C PRO A 146 15.79 9.55 13.86
N CYS A 147 15.69 8.27 13.47
CA CYS A 147 16.26 7.70 12.25
C CYS A 147 15.26 7.64 11.07
N ILE A 148 13.96 7.85 11.34
CA ILE A 148 12.93 7.88 10.29
C ILE A 148 13.04 9.24 9.59
N GLY A 149 13.13 9.17 8.26
CA GLY A 149 13.30 10.33 7.41
C GLY A 149 12.11 11.29 7.45
N ASP A 150 12.30 12.42 6.80
CA ASP A 150 11.23 13.39 6.53
C ASP A 150 10.15 12.74 5.66
N ASN A 151 8.94 12.53 6.22
CA ASN A 151 7.80 11.93 5.53
C ASN A 151 7.06 12.92 4.60
N THR A 152 7.60 14.12 4.40
CA THR A 152 7.04 15.12 3.47
C THR A 152 6.86 14.54 2.06
N ARG A 153 7.76 13.66 1.63
CA ARG A 153 7.68 13.00 0.32
C ARG A 153 6.40 12.16 0.19
N GLU A 154 6.02 11.44 1.23
CA GLU A 154 4.84 10.57 1.27
C GLU A 154 3.56 11.40 1.20
N LEU A 155 3.52 12.53 1.92
CA LEU A 155 2.40 13.48 1.86
C LEU A 155 2.22 14.07 0.46
N VAL A 156 3.31 14.52 -0.15
CA VAL A 156 3.31 15.06 -1.52
C VAL A 156 2.93 13.96 -2.52
N SER A 157 3.42 12.74 -2.34
CA SER A 157 3.07 11.59 -3.19
C SER A 157 1.57 11.30 -3.11
N LEU A 158 0.96 11.35 -1.92
CA LEU A 158 -0.48 11.17 -1.75
C LEU A 158 -1.29 12.30 -2.43
N LYS A 159 -0.83 13.55 -2.34
CA LYS A 159 -1.43 14.68 -3.09
C LYS A 159 -1.44 14.38 -4.59
N GLN A 160 -0.31 13.95 -5.15
CA GLN A 160 -0.22 13.62 -6.57
C GLN A 160 -1.10 12.42 -6.95
N MET A 161 -1.15 11.36 -6.12
CA MET A 161 -2.07 10.23 -6.33
C MET A 161 -3.53 10.69 -6.41
N ILE A 162 -3.97 11.56 -5.50
CA ILE A 162 -5.34 12.12 -5.51
C ILE A 162 -5.60 12.93 -6.78
N LEU A 163 -4.66 13.80 -7.17
CA LEU A 163 -4.78 14.61 -8.40
C LEU A 163 -4.87 13.73 -9.64
N LEU A 164 -4.08 12.66 -9.73
CA LEU A 164 -4.15 11.69 -10.82
C LEU A 164 -5.48 10.95 -10.83
N LEU A 165 -6.00 10.49 -9.68
CA LEU A 165 -7.33 9.87 -9.62
C LEU A 165 -8.41 10.81 -10.16
N LYS A 166 -8.36 12.10 -9.80
CA LYS A 166 -9.28 13.12 -10.34
C LYS A 166 -9.10 13.34 -11.84
N GLU A 167 -7.87 13.46 -12.32
CA GLU A 167 -7.54 13.64 -13.75
C GLU A 167 -8.16 12.53 -14.61
N TYR A 168 -8.08 11.27 -14.14
CA TYR A 168 -8.62 10.11 -14.84
C TYR A 168 -10.09 9.79 -14.46
N ASN A 169 -10.75 10.67 -13.70
CA ASN A 169 -12.14 10.50 -13.24
C ASN A 169 -12.38 9.16 -12.50
N ILE A 170 -11.43 8.75 -11.67
CA ILE A 170 -11.50 7.54 -10.85
C ILE A 170 -11.89 7.94 -9.43
N ASN A 171 -13.07 7.51 -9.00
CA ASN A 171 -13.58 7.78 -7.67
C ASN A 171 -13.46 6.55 -6.77
N ILE A 172 -12.36 6.48 -6.03
CA ILE A 172 -12.15 5.45 -4.99
C ILE A 172 -11.81 6.13 -3.65
N PRO A 173 -12.30 5.60 -2.52
CA PRO A 173 -11.95 6.11 -1.19
C PRO A 173 -10.46 5.89 -0.87
N ILE A 174 -9.92 6.75 -0.01
CA ILE A 174 -8.59 6.59 0.57
C ILE A 174 -8.76 6.36 2.07
N TYR A 175 -8.17 5.30 2.57
CA TYR A 175 -8.31 4.85 3.95
C TYR A 175 -6.99 5.06 4.70
N ASP A 176 -7.09 5.66 5.89
CA ASP A 176 -6.00 5.70 6.85
C ASP A 176 -6.06 4.50 7.82
N TYR A 177 -5.04 3.64 7.76
CA TYR A 177 -4.91 2.43 8.59
C TYR A 177 -4.03 2.63 9.84
N SER A 178 -3.37 3.78 9.97
CA SER A 178 -2.51 4.12 11.12
C SER A 178 -3.16 3.88 12.49
N ARG A 179 -4.49 4.08 12.57
CA ARG A 179 -5.31 3.99 13.78
C ARG A 179 -6.37 2.88 13.68
N LYS A 180 -6.09 1.84 12.88
CA LYS A 180 -6.95 0.66 12.71
C LYS A 180 -7.31 0.05 14.06
N ASN A 181 -8.61 -0.18 14.31
CA ASN A 181 -9.09 -0.92 15.47
C ASN A 181 -10.19 -1.91 15.06
N GLY A 182 -9.86 -3.20 15.06
CA GLY A 182 -10.74 -4.22 14.50
C GLY A 182 -10.99 -3.97 13.01
N GLU A 183 -12.25 -3.78 12.62
CA GLU A 183 -12.67 -3.41 11.26
C GLU A 183 -12.75 -1.89 11.03
N HIS A 184 -12.60 -1.10 12.09
CA HIS A 184 -12.68 0.35 11.99
C HIS A 184 -11.37 0.94 11.48
N VAL A 185 -11.50 1.85 10.53
CA VAL A 185 -10.44 2.65 9.91
C VAL A 185 -10.96 4.07 9.71
N HIS A 186 -10.12 4.95 9.19
CA HIS A 186 -10.53 6.30 8.82
C HIS A 186 -10.55 6.45 7.30
N ILE A 187 -11.47 7.25 6.77
CA ILE A 187 -11.52 7.62 5.35
C ILE A 187 -11.11 9.08 5.26
N ILE A 188 -10.14 9.35 4.40
CA ILE A 188 -9.62 10.69 4.16
C ILE A 188 -10.58 11.45 3.25
N ASP A 189 -10.92 12.68 3.65
CA ASP A 189 -11.56 13.65 2.78
C ASP A 189 -10.51 14.18 1.79
N GLN A 190 -10.62 13.77 0.53
CA GLN A 190 -9.63 14.07 -0.49
C GLN A 190 -9.55 15.56 -0.82
N GLU A 191 -10.65 16.31 -0.76
CA GLU A 191 -10.64 17.76 -1.02
C GLU A 191 -9.92 18.48 0.11
N MET A 192 -10.31 18.18 1.36
CA MET A 192 -9.66 18.78 2.53
C MET A 192 -8.19 18.39 2.63
N TYR A 193 -7.82 17.18 2.22
CA TYR A 193 -6.41 16.76 2.13
C TYR A 193 -5.64 17.63 1.14
N LEU A 194 -6.17 17.85 -0.07
CA LEU A 194 -5.50 18.69 -1.08
C LEU A 194 -5.29 20.12 -0.60
N ASP A 195 -6.28 20.68 0.11
CA ASP A 195 -6.22 22.05 0.65
C ASP A 195 -5.17 22.17 1.76
N LYS A 196 -4.96 21.13 2.57
CA LYS A 196 -4.08 21.17 3.75
C LYS A 196 -2.71 20.51 3.55
N CYS A 197 -2.48 19.83 2.45
CA CYS A 197 -1.26 19.04 2.25
C CYS A 197 0.03 19.86 2.38
N GLU A 198 0.01 21.12 1.94
CA GLU A 198 1.19 22.00 2.01
C GLU A 198 1.49 22.39 3.47
N GLU A 199 0.48 22.81 4.23
CA GLU A 199 0.58 23.11 5.67
C GLU A 199 1.08 21.89 6.46
N MET A 200 0.50 20.70 6.19
CA MET A 200 0.92 19.46 6.85
C MET A 200 2.39 19.07 6.53
N ALA A 201 2.82 19.29 5.28
CA ALA A 201 4.20 19.03 4.86
C ALA A 201 5.19 19.98 5.54
N GLU A 202 4.89 21.28 5.56
CA GLU A 202 5.71 22.28 6.25
C GLU A 202 5.85 21.96 7.74
N GLU A 203 4.74 21.58 8.39
CA GLU A 203 4.76 21.19 9.80
C GLU A 203 5.67 19.98 10.07
N VAL A 204 5.61 18.95 9.21
CA VAL A 204 6.49 17.77 9.33
C VAL A 204 7.96 18.15 9.12
N GLU A 205 8.25 19.01 8.14
CA GLU A 205 9.61 19.46 7.85
C GLU A 205 10.19 20.27 9.02
N GLU A 206 9.43 21.23 9.56
CA GLU A 206 9.83 22.05 10.71
C GLU A 206 10.09 21.20 11.96
N ARG A 207 9.18 20.27 12.27
CA ARG A 207 9.34 19.33 13.39
C ARG A 207 10.59 18.48 13.22
N THR A 208 10.81 17.91 12.03
CA THR A 208 12.00 17.09 11.72
C THR A 208 13.30 17.88 11.89
N LYS A 209 13.33 19.15 11.47
CA LYS A 209 14.46 20.04 11.72
C LYS A 209 14.69 20.25 13.21
N SER A 210 13.66 20.54 13.99
CA SER A 210 13.82 20.78 15.44
C SER A 210 14.44 19.59 16.19
N LEU A 211 14.13 18.35 15.80
CA LEU A 211 14.67 17.12 16.40
C LEU A 211 16.13 16.83 16.05
N LYS A 212 16.63 17.31 14.90
CA LYS A 212 18.02 17.10 14.48
C LYS A 212 19.01 18.08 15.14
N TRP A 213 18.51 19.17 15.72
CA TRP A 213 19.33 20.26 16.26
C TRP A 213 19.10 20.55 17.76
N GLY A 214 18.26 19.76 18.44
CA GLY A 214 18.05 19.81 19.89
C GLY A 214 18.68 18.61 20.60
#